data_AF-A0A921FH99-F1
#
_entry.id   AF-A0A921FH99-F1
#
_cell.length_a   1.000
_cell.length_b   1.000
_cell.length_c   1.000
_cell.angle_alpha   90.00
_cell.angle_beta   90.00
_cell.angle_gamma   90.00
#
_symmetry.space_group_name_H-M   'P 1'
#
loop_
_entity.id
_entity.type
_entity.pdbx_description
1 polymer ?
#
loop_
_entity_poly.entity_id
_entity_poly.type
_entity_poly.pdbx_seq_one_letter_code
_entity_poly.pdbx_strand_id
1 'polypeptide(L)'
;MLIVNFAFSGTELIGITAGEAENPQKAIPEAIRTTLWRLIVFFIGSIVVMAALIPYHTAGVTQSPFVYVLDLIHVPFAANIMNFVVLTAIISAANSGLYASTRMLWSLGNEGTIPKAFTKTNKRGIPVLSLVVSMLGGIFALISSKVAAST
;
A
#
# COMPACT_ATOMS: atom_id res chain seq x y z
N MET A 1 2.15 11.13 13.86
CA MET A 1 1.71 9.76 14.26
C MET A 1 0.86 9.07 13.20
N LEU A 2 -0.10 9.74 12.54
CA LEU A 2 -0.93 9.13 11.48
C LEU A 2 -0.12 8.58 10.29
N ILE A 3 0.80 9.37 9.72
CA ILE A 3 1.60 8.97 8.54
C ILE A 3 2.48 7.74 8.83
N VAL A 4 3.03 7.67 10.04
CA VAL A 4 3.88 6.54 10.46
C VAL A 4 3.04 5.26 10.56
N ASN A 5 1.89 5.29 11.24
CA ASN A 5 1.00 4.13 11.29
C ASN A 5 0.54 3.69 9.90
N PHE A 6 0.21 4.65 9.04
CA PHE A 6 -0.20 4.35 7.67
C PHE A 6 0.92 3.69 6.84
N ALA A 7 2.18 4.07 7.06
CA ALA A 7 3.33 3.46 6.39
C ALA A 7 3.56 1.98 6.80
N PHE A 8 3.03 1.55 7.95
CA PHE A 8 3.09 0.16 8.40
C PHE A 8 1.79 -0.63 8.14
N SER A 9 0.73 0.05 7.70
CA SER A 9 -0.48 -0.60 7.19
C SER A 9 -0.12 -1.35 5.91
N GLY A 10 -0.48 -2.63 5.85
CA GLY A 10 -0.10 -3.56 4.79
C GLY A 10 0.68 -4.77 5.31
N THR A 11 1.20 -4.71 6.54
CA THR A 11 1.80 -5.89 7.21
C THR A 11 0.77 -6.98 7.49
N GLU A 12 -0.51 -6.62 7.60
CA GLU A 12 -1.65 -7.54 7.67
C GLU A 12 -1.78 -8.45 6.44
N LEU A 13 -1.23 -8.04 5.29
CA LEU A 13 -1.27 -8.85 4.07
C LEU A 13 -0.51 -10.18 4.23
N ILE A 14 0.53 -10.21 5.08
CA ILE A 14 1.24 -11.44 5.42
C ILE A 14 0.28 -12.43 6.12
N GLY A 15 -0.61 -11.93 6.96
CA GLY A 15 -1.63 -12.74 7.63
C GLY A 15 -2.71 -13.25 6.67
N ILE A 16 -3.14 -12.43 5.70
CA ILE A 16 -4.13 -12.83 4.70
C ILE A 16 -3.55 -13.88 3.75
N THR A 17 -2.31 -13.70 3.33
CA THR A 17 -1.60 -14.62 2.42
C THR A 17 -1.06 -15.86 3.12
N ALA A 18 -1.02 -15.88 4.45
CA ALA A 18 -0.62 -17.04 5.24
C ALA A 18 -1.38 -18.32 4.86
N GLY A 19 -2.69 -18.20 4.61
CA GLY A 19 -3.54 -19.32 4.22
C GLY A 19 -3.29 -19.84 2.79
N GLU A 20 -2.58 -19.06 1.98
CA GLU A 20 -2.26 -19.38 0.58
C GLU A 20 -0.76 -19.68 0.37
N ALA A 21 0.07 -19.55 1.42
CA ALA A 21 1.52 -19.73 1.36
C ALA A 21 1.92 -21.21 1.38
N GLU A 22 2.92 -21.56 0.57
CA GLU A 22 3.53 -22.89 0.58
C GLU A 22 4.45 -23.01 1.82
N ASN A 23 4.12 -23.91 2.76
CA ASN A 23 4.79 -24.07 4.06
C ASN A 23 4.79 -22.82 4.97
N PRO A 24 3.60 -22.42 5.48
CA PRO A 24 3.43 -21.18 6.25
C PRO A 24 4.29 -21.12 7.52
N GLN A 25 4.60 -22.26 8.14
CA GLN A 25 5.40 -22.35 9.38
C GLN A 25 6.83 -21.80 9.21
N LYS A 26 7.38 -21.84 7.99
CA LYS A 26 8.71 -21.29 7.67
C LYS A 26 8.62 -19.99 6.90
N ALA A 27 7.74 -19.95 5.88
CA ALA A 27 7.63 -18.82 4.97
C ALA A 27 7.20 -17.52 5.69
N ILE A 28 6.25 -17.61 6.64
CA ILE A 28 5.72 -16.42 7.32
C ILE A 28 6.77 -15.78 8.24
N PRO A 29 7.43 -16.50 9.18
CA PRO A 29 8.47 -15.89 10.01
C PRO A 29 9.62 -15.28 9.20
N GLU A 30 10.04 -15.95 8.12
CA GLU A 30 11.11 -15.48 7.25
C GLU A 30 10.71 -14.22 6.48
N ALA A 31 9.49 -14.19 5.92
CA ALA A 31 8.94 -13.02 5.24
C ALA A 31 8.82 -11.82 6.18
N ILE A 32 8.35 -12.01 7.41
CA ILE A 32 8.26 -10.95 8.42
C ILE A 32 9.65 -10.39 8.71
N ARG A 33 10.62 -11.23 9.04
CA ARG A 33 11.98 -10.79 9.41
C ARG A 33 12.64 -10.02 8.27
N THR A 34 12.54 -10.55 7.05
CA THR A 34 13.12 -9.94 5.85
C THR A 34 12.47 -8.60 5.53
N THR A 35 11.13 -8.54 5.63
CA THR A 35 10.37 -7.31 5.38
C THR A 35 10.70 -6.24 6.41
N LEU A 36 10.72 -6.56 7.70
CA LEU A 36 11.05 -5.62 8.76
C LEU A 36 12.47 -5.07 8.61
N TRP A 37 13.45 -5.93 8.34
CA TRP A 37 14.83 -5.47 8.14
C TRP A 37 14.95 -4.53 6.94
N ARG A 38 14.36 -4.89 5.80
CA ARG A 38 14.35 -4.04 4.60
C ARG A 38 13.65 -2.72 4.87
N LEU A 39 12.52 -2.73 5.58
CA LEU A 39 11.80 -1.52 5.94
C LEU A 39 12.67 -0.61 6.79
N ILE A 40 13.30 -1.12 7.86
CA ILE A 40 14.21 -0.33 8.70
C ILE A 40 15.31 0.32 7.85
N VAL A 41 16.01 -0.46 7.03
CA VAL A 41 17.14 0.03 6.23
C VAL A 41 16.69 1.06 5.18
N PHE A 42 15.68 0.75 4.38
CA PHE A 42 15.26 1.63 3.28
C PHE A 42 14.44 2.83 3.77
N PHE A 43 13.55 2.65 4.74
CA PHE A 43 12.70 3.72 5.25
C PHE A 43 13.50 4.70 6.10
N ILE A 44 14.20 4.22 7.14
CA ILE A 44 14.99 5.11 8.00
C ILE A 44 16.16 5.68 7.21
N GLY A 45 16.86 4.85 6.43
CA GLY A 45 17.97 5.31 5.59
C GLY A 45 17.57 6.41 4.61
N SER A 46 16.43 6.25 3.91
CA SER A 46 15.95 7.31 3.02
C SER A 46 15.55 8.57 3.76
N ILE A 47 14.89 8.48 4.92
CA ILE A 47 14.54 9.65 5.73
C ILE A 47 15.78 10.41 6.17
N VAL A 48 16.83 9.72 6.62
CA VAL A 48 18.10 10.34 7.01
C VAL A 48 18.75 11.06 5.84
N VAL A 49 18.80 10.43 4.66
CA VAL A 49 19.34 11.05 3.44
C VAL A 49 18.52 12.28 3.04
N MET A 50 17.19 12.19 3.07
CA MET A 50 16.31 13.31 2.74
C MET A 50 16.45 14.46 3.73
N ALA A 51 16.53 14.17 5.04
CA ALA A 51 16.71 15.19 6.07
C ALA A 51 18.09 15.88 5.98
N ALA A 52 19.11 15.18 5.50
CA ALA A 52 20.43 15.77 5.27
C ALA A 52 20.48 16.66 4.01
N LEU A 53 19.67 16.36 2.99
CA LEU A 53 19.69 17.06 1.70
C LEU A 53 18.64 18.17 1.57
N ILE A 54 17.50 18.05 2.23
CA ILE A 54 16.39 19.00 2.14
C ILE A 54 16.44 19.95 3.35
N PRO A 55 16.60 21.27 3.14
CA PRO A 55 16.50 22.23 4.22
C PRO A 55 15.13 22.15 4.91
N TYR A 56 15.11 22.06 6.24
CA TYR A 56 13.87 21.91 7.01
C TYR A 56 12.89 23.09 6.84
N HIS A 57 13.39 24.25 6.39
CA HIS A 57 12.60 25.44 6.10
C HIS A 57 11.79 25.35 4.81
N THR A 58 12.23 24.54 3.83
CA THR A 58 11.60 24.42 2.50
C THR A 58 10.97 23.04 2.27
N ALA A 59 10.94 22.19 3.30
CA ALA A 59 10.28 20.90 3.26
C ALA A 59 8.76 21.07 3.12
N GLY A 60 8.27 21.05 1.88
CA GLY A 60 6.85 21.19 1.52
C GLY A 60 6.20 19.87 1.09
N VAL A 61 4.88 19.78 1.24
CA VAL A 61 4.03 18.61 0.89
C VAL A 61 3.59 18.57 -0.59
N THR A 62 4.00 19.55 -1.40
CA THR A 62 3.50 19.72 -2.77
C THR A 62 4.06 18.69 -3.76
N GLN A 63 5.22 18.10 -3.49
CA GLN A 63 5.84 17.09 -4.37
C GLN A 63 6.58 16.02 -3.57
N SER A 64 6.80 14.85 -4.19
CA SER A 64 7.55 13.76 -3.58
C SER A 64 8.97 14.23 -3.21
N PRO A 65 9.42 14.08 -1.96
CA PRO A 65 10.76 14.45 -1.53
C PRO A 65 11.88 13.75 -2.33
N PHE A 66 11.64 12.52 -2.77
CA PHE A 66 12.57 11.77 -3.63
C PHE A 66 12.72 12.41 -5.02
N VAL A 67 11.62 12.90 -5.59
CA VAL A 67 11.64 13.60 -6.88
C VAL A 67 12.30 14.97 -6.71
N TYR A 68 11.99 15.69 -5.62
CA TYR A 68 12.57 16.99 -5.32
C TYR A 68 14.10 16.94 -5.18
N VAL A 69 14.63 15.95 -4.45
CA VAL A 69 16.09 15.79 -4.29
C VAL A 69 16.77 15.53 -5.63
N LEU A 70 16.18 14.69 -6.49
CA LEU A 70 16.76 14.41 -7.80
C LEU A 70 16.72 15.60 -8.76
N ASP A 71 15.71 16.46 -8.60
CA ASP A 71 15.62 17.73 -9.32
C ASP A 71 16.71 18.71 -8.85
N LEU A 72 16.97 18.77 -7.53
CA LEU A 72 18.04 19.60 -6.95
C LEU A 72 19.45 19.18 -7.36
N ILE A 73 19.69 17.89 -7.63
CA ILE A 73 21.02 17.39 -8.06
C ILE A 73 21.27 17.69 -9.56
N HIS A 74 20.31 18.31 -10.26
CA HIS A 74 20.40 18.74 -11.67
C HIS A 74 20.75 17.59 -12.65
N VAL A 75 20.36 16.35 -12.32
CA VAL A 75 20.55 15.20 -13.22
C VAL A 75 19.38 15.16 -14.21
N PRO A 76 19.62 15.33 -15.53
CA PRO A 76 18.55 15.31 -16.51
C PRO A 76 17.82 13.96 -16.48
N PHE A 77 16.48 14.01 -16.60
CA PHE A 77 15.55 12.87 -16.56
C PHE A 77 15.44 12.09 -15.24
N ALA A 78 16.31 12.32 -14.24
CA ALA A 78 16.27 11.57 -12.99
C ALA A 78 14.95 11.74 -12.22
N ALA A 79 14.43 12.97 -12.16
CA ALA A 79 13.13 13.28 -11.56
C ALA A 79 11.98 12.54 -12.26
N ASN A 80 11.99 12.47 -13.60
CA ASN A 80 10.97 11.79 -14.40
C ASN A 80 10.99 10.27 -14.18
N ILE A 81 12.19 9.67 -14.14
CA ILE A 81 12.36 8.24 -13.85
C ILE A 81 11.85 7.94 -12.44
N MET A 82 12.20 8.77 -11.46
CA MET A 82 11.73 8.57 -10.09
C MET A 82 10.21 8.68 -9.99
N ASN A 83 9.59 9.64 -10.69
CA ASN A 83 8.14 9.76 -10.73
C ASN A 83 7.49 8.49 -11.34
N PHE A 84 8.06 7.94 -12.41
CA PHE A 84 7.61 6.67 -12.98
C PHE A 84 7.73 5.50 -11.98
N VAL A 85 8.84 5.42 -11.24
CA VAL A 85 9.03 4.39 -10.19
C VAL A 85 7.97 4.53 -9.09
N VAL A 86 7.73 5.76 -8.61
CA VAL A 86 6.73 6.05 -7.57
C VAL A 86 5.32 5.68 -8.04
N LEU A 87 4.93 6.08 -9.25
CA LEU A 87 3.61 5.73 -9.80
C LEU A 87 3.43 4.21 -9.93
N THR A 88 4.45 3.52 -10.43
CA THR A 88 4.44 2.06 -10.55
C THR A 88 4.29 1.39 -9.17
N ALA A 89 5.01 1.89 -8.16
CA ALA A 89 4.93 1.39 -6.79
C ALA A 89 3.54 1.61 -6.19
N ILE A 90 2.93 2.78 -6.41
CA ILE A 90 1.57 3.09 -5.93
C ILE A 90 0.54 2.15 -6.57
N ILE A 91 0.63 1.89 -7.88
CA ILE A 91 -0.28 0.96 -8.57
C ILE A 91 -0.13 -0.46 -8.03
N SER A 92 1.10 -0.92 -7.79
CA SER A 92 1.38 -2.23 -7.22
C SER A 92 0.82 -2.38 -5.80
N ALA A 93 1.00 -1.35 -4.96
CA ALA A 93 0.44 -1.31 -3.61
C ALA A 93 -1.10 -1.29 -3.63
N ALA A 94 -1.70 -0.52 -4.53
CA ALA A 94 -3.15 -0.45 -4.69
C ALA A 94 -3.76 -1.81 -5.07
N ASN A 95 -3.11 -2.57 -5.96
CA ASN A 95 -3.55 -3.93 -6.32
C ASN A 95 -3.51 -4.87 -5.10
N SER A 96 -2.46 -4.80 -4.29
CA SER A 96 -2.32 -5.61 -3.07
C SER A 96 -3.38 -5.24 -2.01
N GLY A 97 -3.65 -3.95 -1.82
CA GLY A 97 -4.70 -3.47 -0.91
C GLY A 97 -6.11 -3.87 -1.36
N LEU A 98 -6.37 -3.83 -2.67
CA LEU A 98 -7.64 -4.29 -3.24
C LEU A 98 -7.82 -5.80 -3.05
N TYR A 99 -6.75 -6.59 -3.24
CA TYR A 99 -6.75 -8.02 -2.98
C TYR A 99 -7.06 -8.34 -1.51
N ALA A 100 -6.38 -7.66 -0.59
CA ALA A 100 -6.58 -7.81 0.85
C ALA A 100 -8.04 -7.56 1.25
N SER A 101 -8.58 -6.42 0.82
CA SER A 101 -9.96 -6.00 1.14
C SER A 101 -10.98 -7.01 0.60
N THR A 102 -10.76 -7.47 -0.63
CA THR A 102 -11.61 -8.46 -1.30
C THR A 102 -11.63 -9.80 -0.54
N ARG A 103 -10.46 -10.30 -0.12
CA ARG A 103 -10.33 -11.55 0.64
C ARG A 103 -10.87 -11.43 2.06
N MET A 104 -10.71 -10.28 2.70
CA MET A 104 -11.27 -10.03 4.04
C MET A 104 -12.81 -10.06 4.01
N LEU A 105 -13.44 -9.38 3.05
CA LEU A 105 -14.90 -9.47 2.86
C LEU A 105 -15.36 -10.90 2.56
N TRP A 106 -14.62 -11.64 1.74
CA TRP A 106 -14.92 -13.05 1.47
C TRP A 106 -14.83 -13.93 2.74
N SER A 107 -13.79 -13.74 3.56
CA SER A 107 -13.63 -14.46 4.84
C SER A 107 -14.80 -14.21 5.79
N LEU A 108 -15.20 -12.94 5.93
CA LEU A 108 -16.36 -12.55 6.74
C LEU A 108 -17.65 -13.23 6.25
N GLY A 109 -17.84 -13.35 4.93
CA GLY A 109 -18.96 -14.09 4.37
C GLY A 109 -18.95 -15.58 4.73
N ASN A 110 -17.76 -16.21 4.76
CA ASN A 110 -17.59 -17.61 5.12
C ASN A 110 -17.82 -17.85 6.62
N GLU A 111 -17.43 -16.90 7.47
CA GLU A 111 -17.70 -16.91 8.91
C GLU A 111 -19.17 -16.60 9.25
N GLY A 112 -19.98 -16.22 8.26
CA GLY A 112 -21.40 -15.92 8.43
C GLY A 112 -21.70 -14.56 9.06
N THR A 113 -20.70 -13.68 9.17
CA THR A 113 -20.86 -12.33 9.74
C THR A 113 -21.49 -11.35 8.76
N ILE A 114 -21.38 -11.62 7.45
CA ILE A 114 -22.03 -10.87 6.37
C ILE A 114 -22.79 -11.82 5.42
N PRO A 115 -23.65 -11.33 4.51
CA PRO A 115 -24.46 -12.18 3.65
C PRO A 115 -23.65 -13.21 2.87
N LYS A 116 -24.18 -14.44 2.75
CA LYS A 116 -23.57 -15.54 1.97
C LYS A 116 -23.32 -15.21 0.50
N ALA A 117 -23.86 -14.11 -0.02
CA ALA A 117 -23.55 -13.65 -1.37
C ALA A 117 -22.06 -13.33 -1.55
N PHE A 118 -21.37 -12.89 -0.49
CA PHE A 118 -19.94 -12.56 -0.50
C PHE A 118 -19.01 -13.77 -0.56
N THR A 119 -19.51 -15.00 -0.34
CA THR A 119 -18.69 -16.23 -0.42
C THR A 119 -18.57 -16.79 -1.83
N LYS A 120 -19.42 -16.37 -2.76
CA LYS A 120 -19.46 -16.89 -4.13
C LYS A 120 -18.22 -16.45 -4.92
N THR A 121 -17.47 -17.42 -5.42
CA THR A 121 -16.31 -17.21 -6.30
C THR A 121 -16.62 -17.57 -7.74
N ASN A 122 -15.94 -16.92 -8.70
CA ASN A 122 -15.99 -17.31 -10.11
C ASN A 122 -15.16 -18.59 -10.38
N LYS A 123 -15.12 -19.05 -11.64
CA LYS A 123 -14.34 -20.22 -12.07
C LYS A 123 -12.82 -20.11 -11.82
N ARG A 124 -12.31 -18.90 -11.56
CA ARG A 124 -10.90 -18.61 -11.25
C ARG A 124 -10.65 -18.43 -9.75
N GLY A 125 -11.64 -18.69 -8.89
CA GLY A 125 -11.51 -18.56 -7.43
C GLY A 125 -11.62 -17.12 -6.90
N ILE A 126 -12.03 -16.16 -7.74
CA ILE A 126 -12.11 -14.74 -7.36
C ILE A 126 -13.52 -14.41 -6.84
N PRO A 127 -13.68 -13.84 -5.64
CA PRO A 127 -14.98 -13.41 -5.12
C PRO A 127 -15.37 -12.05 -5.71
N VAL A 128 -16.04 -12.09 -6.87
CA VAL A 128 -16.31 -10.89 -7.70
C VAL A 128 -17.18 -9.86 -6.98
N LEU A 129 -18.16 -10.30 -6.18
CA LEU A 129 -19.01 -9.38 -5.42
C LEU A 129 -18.18 -8.57 -4.41
N SER A 130 -17.32 -9.26 -3.64
CA SER A 130 -16.41 -8.63 -2.68
C SER A 130 -15.43 -7.68 -3.35
N LEU A 131 -14.95 -8.02 -4.55
CA LEU A 131 -14.08 -7.17 -5.35
C LEU A 131 -14.78 -5.87 -5.77
N VAL A 132 -15.98 -5.97 -6.34
CA VAL A 132 -16.75 -4.81 -6.79
C VAL A 132 -17.08 -3.89 -5.61
N VAL A 133 -17.51 -4.45 -4.48
CA VAL A 133 -17.79 -3.66 -3.26
C VAL A 133 -16.53 -2.96 -2.74
N SER A 134 -15.39 -3.64 -2.74
CA SER A 134 -14.10 -3.03 -2.35
C SER A 134 -13.70 -1.88 -3.28
N MET A 135 -13.89 -2.05 -4.60
CA MET A 135 -13.64 -0.99 -5.58
C MET A 135 -14.56 0.21 -5.39
N LEU A 136 -15.85 -0.03 -5.13
CA LEU A 136 -16.81 1.04 -4.85
C LEU A 136 -16.41 1.83 -3.59
N GLY A 137 -16.00 1.14 -2.53
CA GLY A 137 -15.46 1.77 -1.32
C GLY A 137 -14.25 2.67 -1.62
N GLY A 138 -13.32 2.19 -2.46
CA GLY A 138 -12.19 3.00 -2.92
C GLY A 138 -12.59 4.24 -3.72
N ILE A 139 -13.57 4.12 -4.62
CA ILE A 139 -14.12 5.25 -5.38
C ILE A 139 -14.77 6.28 -4.45
N PHE A 140 -15.57 5.82 -3.48
CA PHE A 140 -16.17 6.72 -2.49
C PHE A 140 -15.12 7.43 -1.63
N ALA A 141 -14.04 6.75 -1.24
CA ALA A 141 -12.93 7.37 -0.52
C ALA A 141 -12.23 8.47 -1.35
N LEU A 142 -12.04 8.24 -2.65
CA LEU A 142 -11.46 9.26 -3.56
C LEU A 142 -12.39 10.46 -3.73
N ILE A 143 -13.70 10.23 -3.86
CA ILE A 143 -14.70 11.30 -3.91
C ILE A 143 -14.70 12.07 -2.57
N SER A 144 -14.65 11.36 -1.45
CA SER A 144 -14.56 11.98 -0.12
C SER A 144 -13.31 12.83 0.02
N SER A 145 -12.16 12.41 -0.49
CA SER A 145 -10.94 13.23 -0.49
C SER A 145 -11.13 14.55 -1.25
N LYS A 146 -11.86 14.54 -2.38
CA LYS A 146 -12.19 15.76 -3.14
C LYS A 146 -13.18 16.66 -2.39
N VAL A 147 -14.19 16.07 -1.76
CA VAL A 147 -15.23 16.81 -1.02
C VAL A 147 -14.67 17.39 0.29
N ALA A 148 -13.89 16.62 1.03
CA ALA A 148 -13.22 17.06 2.26
C ALA A 148 -12.15 18.12 1.98
N ALA A 149 -11.48 18.10 0.83
CA ALA A 149 -10.57 19.17 0.44
C ALA A 149 -11.29 20.50 0.10
N SER A 150 -12.62 20.46 -0.07
CA SER A 150 -13.46 21.63 -0.37
C SER A 150 -14.25 22.18 0.83
N THR A 151 -14.09 21.58 2.02
CA THR A 151 -14.66 22.05 3.30
C THR A 151 -13.53 22.44 4.24
#